data_AF-A0AAV0YK54-F1
#
_entry.id   AF-A0AAV0YK54-F1
#
_cell.length_a   1.000
_cell.length_b   1.000
_cell.length_c   1.000
_cell.angle_alpha   90.00
_cell.angle_beta   90.00
_cell.angle_gamma   90.00
#
_symmetry.space_group_name_H-M   'P 1'
#
loop_
_entity.id
_entity.type
_entity.pdbx_description
1 polymer ?
#
loop_
_entity_poly.entity_id
_entity_poly.type
_entity_poly.pdbx_seq_one_letter_code
_entity_poly.pdbx_strand_id
1 'polypeptide(L)'
;MLMSSASSWVGRKPVRRGGGMSTALSIANDLGFSVSTPSFQNSSRATEENGEDLIKVLRELTTVQKNIAELQIELYGRKDDETFGYLTHVSEMEKKIETLSRITSILKDFIQNKNRMIARLQQQPYSLDYIPVEVEFQKQFSELLMKAARDYGTLTAPVADFHWIQNFKEPLSVWGEMLRPIPVALAYCTRYFEAMSATRESFAALQKLREANFDSSLPRTPISDSSQILRGVSDCLTPFTSQ
;
A
#
# COMPACT_ATOMS: atom_id res chain seq x y z
N MET A 1 -15.32 72.54 -0.80
CA MET A 1 -14.85 73.87 -1.22
C MET A 1 -13.66 73.69 -2.16
N LEU A 2 -13.80 74.24 -3.36
CA LEU A 2 -12.75 74.43 -4.37
C LEU A 2 -11.86 75.63 -3.99
N MET A 3 -10.69 75.66 -4.65
CA MET A 3 -9.94 76.81 -5.21
C MET A 3 -8.48 76.83 -4.75
N SER A 4 -7.55 76.30 -5.56
CA SER A 4 -6.96 76.88 -6.80
C SER A 4 -5.88 77.92 -6.47
N SER A 5 -4.63 77.72 -6.88
CA SER A 5 -4.15 78.11 -8.22
C SER A 5 -2.85 77.33 -8.53
N ALA A 6 -2.69 76.61 -9.65
CA ALA A 6 -2.75 76.97 -11.07
C ALA A 6 -1.44 77.58 -11.61
N SER A 7 -0.65 76.71 -12.25
CA SER A 7 0.11 77.02 -13.48
C SER A 7 0.23 75.71 -14.29
N SER A 8 -0.81 75.28 -14.99
CA SER A 8 -1.17 75.73 -16.35
C SER A 8 -0.03 75.64 -17.36
N TRP A 9 0.36 74.42 -17.76
CA TRP A 9 0.79 74.17 -19.15
C TRP A 9 0.14 72.87 -19.64
N VAL A 10 -1.09 73.06 -20.09
CA VAL A 10 -1.86 72.11 -20.89
C VAL A 10 -1.19 71.90 -22.24
N GLY A 11 -1.11 70.64 -22.66
CA GLY A 11 -1.35 70.26 -24.04
C GLY A 11 -0.15 70.31 -24.98
N ARG A 12 0.41 69.14 -25.26
CA ARG A 12 0.12 68.37 -26.50
C ARG A 12 1.02 67.12 -26.55
N LYS A 13 0.41 65.94 -26.59
CA LYS A 13 0.96 64.82 -27.37
C LYS A 13 0.49 65.00 -28.82
N PRO A 14 1.10 64.36 -29.82
CA PRO A 14 2.53 64.17 -30.04
C PRO A 14 2.87 64.66 -31.45
N VAL A 15 3.73 65.67 -31.61
CA VAL A 15 4.23 65.98 -32.96
C VAL A 15 5.38 65.02 -33.24
N ARG A 16 5.07 63.93 -33.95
CA ARG A 16 6.05 63.23 -34.78
C ARG A 16 6.77 64.27 -35.63
N ARG A 17 8.00 64.63 -35.27
CA ARG A 17 8.92 65.30 -36.19
C ARG A 17 10.32 65.00 -35.69
N GLY A 18 11.12 64.39 -36.57
CA GLY A 18 12.38 63.75 -36.23
C GLY A 18 13.24 64.56 -35.27
N GLY A 19 13.53 63.98 -34.10
CA GLY A 19 14.56 64.46 -33.20
C GLY A 19 15.91 64.21 -33.87
N GLY A 20 16.31 65.15 -34.72
CA GLY A 20 17.66 65.22 -35.27
C GLY A 20 18.60 65.86 -34.25
N MET A 21 19.90 65.77 -34.54
CA MET A 21 20.98 66.32 -33.71
C MET A 21 20.72 67.79 -33.27
N SER A 22 20.02 68.59 -34.08
CA SER A 22 19.70 69.98 -33.75
C SER A 22 18.83 70.15 -32.50
N THR A 23 17.91 69.22 -32.22
CA THR A 23 17.06 69.30 -31.03
C THR A 23 17.84 68.99 -29.77
N ALA A 24 18.75 68.00 -29.85
CA ALA A 24 19.68 67.68 -28.77
C ALA A 24 20.68 68.82 -28.51
N LEU A 25 21.16 69.48 -29.58
CA LEU A 25 22.05 70.65 -29.47
C LEU A 25 21.35 71.89 -28.91
N SER A 26 20.07 72.13 -29.24
CA SER A 26 19.28 73.20 -28.61
C SER A 26 19.08 72.98 -27.12
N ILE A 27 18.76 71.74 -26.71
CA ILE A 27 18.61 71.40 -25.28
C ILE A 27 19.95 71.53 -24.54
N ALA A 28 21.05 71.12 -25.17
CA ALA A 28 22.40 71.27 -24.60
C ALA A 28 22.76 72.75 -24.40
N ASN A 29 22.44 73.61 -25.37
CA ASN A 29 22.69 75.05 -25.27
C ASN A 29 21.81 75.73 -24.22
N ASP A 30 20.54 75.33 -24.07
CA ASP A 30 19.64 75.81 -22.99
C ASP A 30 20.13 75.37 -21.60
N LEU A 31 20.83 74.23 -21.51
CA LEU A 31 21.50 73.75 -20.30
C LEU A 31 22.91 74.35 -20.09
N GLY A 32 23.32 75.30 -20.93
CA GLY A 32 24.57 76.04 -20.81
C GLY A 32 25.78 75.40 -21.51
N PHE A 33 25.59 74.32 -22.27
CA PHE A 33 26.63 73.69 -23.08
C PHE A 33 26.61 74.25 -24.51
N SER A 34 27.46 75.23 -24.79
CA SER A 34 27.64 75.75 -26.15
C SER A 34 28.67 74.90 -26.92
N VAL A 35 28.32 74.48 -28.13
CA VAL A 35 29.26 73.82 -29.04
C VAL A 35 30.18 74.88 -29.62
N SER A 36 31.40 74.97 -29.09
CA SER A 36 32.48 75.71 -29.73
C SER A 36 32.87 74.98 -31.02
N THR A 37 32.73 75.65 -32.17
CA THR A 37 33.27 75.17 -33.44
C THR A 37 34.77 74.92 -33.30
N PRO A 38 35.30 73.78 -33.78
CA PRO A 38 36.69 73.43 -33.53
C PRO A 38 37.60 74.35 -34.35
N SER A 39 38.14 75.38 -33.69
CA SER A 39 39.41 75.97 -34.09
C SER A 39 40.49 74.92 -33.83
N PHE A 40 41.06 74.36 -34.90
CA PHE A 40 42.31 73.63 -34.82
C PHE A 40 43.44 74.62 -34.50
N GLN A 41 43.57 74.98 -33.22
CA GLN A 41 44.75 75.66 -32.69
C GLN A 41 45.11 75.10 -31.32
N ASN A 42 46.07 74.18 -31.35
CA ASN A 42 47.12 73.93 -30.36
C ASN A 42 46.93 74.53 -28.97
N SER A 43 46.34 73.75 -28.07
CA SER A 43 46.68 73.77 -26.65
C SER A 43 47.48 72.51 -26.34
N SER A 44 48.79 72.63 -26.47
CA SER A 44 49.73 71.64 -25.96
C SER A 44 49.76 71.67 -24.42
N ARG A 45 49.78 70.47 -23.83
CA ARG A 45 50.57 70.13 -22.63
C ARG A 45 49.86 70.24 -21.26
N ALA A 46 48.79 69.46 -21.05
CA ALA A 46 48.40 68.87 -19.75
C ALA A 46 47.34 67.75 -19.90
N THR A 47 47.28 67.07 -21.05
CA THR A 47 46.19 66.13 -21.41
C THR A 47 46.75 64.91 -22.16
N GLU A 48 48.00 64.57 -21.83
CA GLU A 48 48.59 63.22 -21.94
C GLU A 48 47.71 62.27 -21.11
N GLU A 49 47.94 62.28 -19.79
CA GLU A 49 47.50 61.30 -18.75
C GLU A 49 46.02 60.93 -18.68
N ASN A 50 45.10 61.81 -19.07
CA ASN A 50 43.68 61.46 -19.05
C ASN A 50 43.23 60.69 -20.31
N GLY A 51 43.97 60.80 -21.40
CA GLY A 51 43.63 60.20 -22.69
C GLY A 51 44.08 58.75 -22.80
N GLU A 52 45.31 58.44 -22.41
CA GLU A 52 45.83 57.07 -22.27
C GLU A 52 45.07 56.31 -21.19
N ASP A 53 44.75 56.93 -20.05
CA ASP A 53 43.97 56.26 -18.99
C ASP A 53 42.56 55.89 -19.48
N LEU A 54 41.89 56.77 -20.22
CA LEU A 54 40.60 56.46 -20.84
C LEU A 54 40.75 55.36 -21.90
N ILE A 55 41.77 55.42 -22.75
CA ILE A 55 42.06 54.38 -23.75
C ILE A 55 42.33 53.03 -23.06
N LYS A 56 43.05 53.03 -21.93
CA LYS A 56 43.33 51.84 -21.13
C LYS A 56 42.05 51.26 -20.55
N VAL A 57 41.20 52.09 -19.94
CA VAL A 57 39.89 51.67 -19.41
C VAL A 57 38.98 51.13 -20.52
N LEU A 58 38.98 51.72 -21.72
CA LEU A 58 38.20 51.22 -22.85
C LEU A 58 38.71 49.87 -23.36
N ARG A 59 40.03 49.66 -23.38
CA ARG A 59 40.63 48.35 -23.72
C ARG A 59 40.26 47.32 -22.66
N GLU A 60 40.38 47.66 -21.38
CA GLU A 60 39.99 46.79 -20.26
C GLU A 60 38.50 46.45 -20.34
N LEU A 61 37.62 47.42 -20.59
CA LEU A 61 36.19 47.19 -20.79
C LEU A 61 35.93 46.23 -21.96
N THR A 62 36.67 46.39 -23.07
CA THR A 62 36.56 45.49 -24.23
C THR A 62 37.02 44.06 -23.87
N THR A 63 38.08 43.93 -23.06
CA THR A 63 38.53 42.61 -22.58
C THR A 63 37.52 41.97 -21.65
N VAL A 64 36.92 42.75 -20.74
CA VAL A 64 35.87 42.27 -19.83
C VAL A 64 34.61 41.88 -20.61
N GLN A 65 34.21 42.65 -21.62
CA GLN A 65 33.09 42.30 -22.51
C GLN A 65 33.33 40.98 -23.24
N LYS A 66 34.56 40.75 -23.73
CA LYS A 66 34.95 39.47 -24.34
C LYS A 66 34.88 38.33 -23.34
N ASN A 67 35.43 38.51 -22.15
CA ASN A 67 35.40 37.50 -21.08
C ASN A 67 33.96 37.16 -20.64
N ILE A 68 33.06 38.15 -20.59
CA ILE A 68 31.64 37.92 -20.28
C ILE A 68 30.99 37.06 -21.37
N ALA A 69 31.26 37.32 -22.65
CA ALA A 69 30.73 36.52 -23.74
C ALA A 69 31.27 35.08 -23.71
N GLU A 70 32.55 34.89 -23.42
CA GLU A 70 33.16 33.56 -23.25
C GLU A 70 32.53 32.78 -22.09
N LEU A 71 32.35 33.42 -20.93
CA LEU A 71 31.68 32.82 -19.78
C LEU A 71 30.21 32.48 -20.04
N GLN A 72 29.51 33.30 -20.83
CA GLN A 72 28.12 33.00 -21.22
C GLN A 72 28.02 31.74 -22.08
N ILE A 73 28.97 31.55 -23.02
CA ILE A 73 29.03 30.35 -23.84
C ILE A 73 29.33 29.12 -22.98
N GLU A 74 30.28 29.23 -22.05
CA GLU A 74 30.63 28.12 -21.15
C GLU A 74 29.47 27.73 -20.22
N LEU A 75 28.78 28.71 -19.63
CA LEU A 75 27.61 28.45 -18.79
C LEU A 75 26.47 27.79 -19.57
N TYR A 76 26.24 28.22 -20.82
CA TYR A 76 25.24 27.59 -21.67
C TYR A 76 25.64 26.15 -22.02
N GLY A 77 26.92 25.93 -22.36
CA GLY A 77 27.47 24.59 -22.63
C GLY A 77 27.34 23.64 -21.44
N ARG A 78 27.65 24.10 -20.21
CA ARG A 78 27.50 23.27 -19.00
C ARG A 78 26.04 22.99 -18.65
N LYS A 79 25.14 23.94 -18.90
CA LYS A 79 23.70 23.74 -18.71
C LYS A 79 23.14 22.72 -19.70
N ASP A 80 23.58 22.78 -20.95
CA ASP A 80 23.20 21.78 -21.95
C ASP A 80 23.80 20.40 -21.62
N ASP A 81 25.04 20.36 -21.14
CA ASP A 81 25.67 19.11 -20.68
C ASP A 81 24.94 18.50 -19.47
N GLU A 82 24.51 19.32 -18.50
CA GLU A 82 23.68 18.87 -17.37
C GLU A 82 22.32 18.32 -17.84
N THR A 83 21.67 19.00 -18.79
CA THR A 83 20.34 18.63 -19.26
C THR A 83 20.33 17.45 -20.23
N PHE A 84 21.44 17.14 -20.90
CA PHE A 84 21.52 16.01 -21.84
C PHE A 84 22.55 14.95 -21.47
N GLY A 85 23.30 15.12 -20.36
CA GLY A 85 24.34 14.20 -19.90
C GLY A 85 23.87 12.76 -19.76
N TYR A 86 22.61 12.54 -19.35
CA TYR A 86 22.02 11.20 -19.26
C TYR A 86 21.80 10.50 -20.63
N LEU A 87 21.93 11.25 -21.72
CA LEU A 87 21.78 10.78 -23.10
C LEU A 87 23.08 10.88 -23.90
N THR A 88 23.97 11.82 -23.56
CA THR A 88 25.23 12.08 -24.28
C THR A 88 26.45 11.38 -23.65
N HIS A 89 26.44 11.11 -22.33
CA HIS A 89 27.56 10.41 -21.70
C HIS A 89 27.55 8.93 -22.08
N VAL A 90 28.68 8.49 -22.64
CA VAL A 90 28.92 7.09 -23.04
C VAL A 90 28.65 6.13 -21.88
N SER A 91 29.05 6.47 -20.66
CA SER A 91 28.83 5.63 -19.48
C SER A 91 27.35 5.42 -19.13
N GLU A 92 26.48 6.40 -19.40
CA GLU A 92 25.04 6.24 -19.16
C GLU A 92 24.37 5.43 -20.28
N MET A 93 24.85 5.58 -21.52
CA MET A 93 24.45 4.73 -22.64
C MET A 93 24.88 3.28 -22.41
N GLU A 94 26.09 3.04 -21.92
CA GLU A 94 26.61 1.70 -21.57
C GLU A 94 25.75 1.02 -20.51
N LYS A 95 25.39 1.73 -19.42
CA LYS A 95 24.46 1.19 -18.40
C LYS A 95 23.09 0.83 -18.99
N LYS A 96 22.56 1.67 -19.89
CA LYS A 96 21.28 1.41 -20.56
C LYS A 96 21.37 0.17 -21.46
N ILE A 97 22.47 0.03 -22.21
CA ILE A 97 22.74 -1.16 -23.04
C ILE A 97 22.86 -2.41 -22.16
N GLU A 98 23.56 -2.34 -21.03
CA GLU A 98 23.69 -3.45 -20.09
C GLU A 98 22.32 -3.85 -19.51
N THR A 99 21.52 -2.86 -19.09
CA THR A 99 20.18 -3.09 -18.55
C THR A 99 19.26 -3.73 -19.58
N LEU A 100 19.27 -3.23 -20.83
CA LEU A 100 18.52 -3.82 -21.93
C LEU A 100 18.97 -5.24 -22.22
N SER A 101 20.28 -5.49 -22.28
CA SER A 101 20.86 -6.83 -22.49
C SER A 101 20.41 -7.81 -21.40
N ARG A 102 20.42 -7.38 -20.13
CA ARG A 102 19.91 -8.17 -19.01
C ARG A 102 18.42 -8.50 -19.15
N ILE A 103 17.58 -7.50 -19.46
CA ILE A 103 16.14 -7.71 -19.68
C ILE A 103 15.90 -8.65 -20.87
N THR A 104 16.63 -8.47 -21.97
CA THR A 104 16.55 -9.33 -23.15
C THR A 104 16.93 -10.78 -22.83
N SER A 105 17.98 -11.01 -22.02
CA SER A 105 18.35 -12.36 -21.58
C SER A 105 17.24 -13.01 -20.76
N ILE A 106 16.69 -12.29 -19.78
CA ILE A 106 15.59 -12.80 -18.95
C ILE A 106 14.37 -13.16 -19.81
N LEU A 107 14.01 -12.30 -20.76
CA LEU A 107 12.87 -12.53 -21.65
C LEU A 107 13.12 -13.74 -22.56
N LYS A 108 14.33 -13.89 -23.09
CA LYS A 108 14.74 -15.05 -23.88
C LYS A 108 14.59 -16.34 -23.07
N ASP A 109 15.05 -16.35 -21.82
CA ASP A 109 14.94 -17.50 -20.92
C ASP A 109 13.48 -17.83 -20.62
N PHE A 110 12.64 -16.81 -20.39
CA PHE A 110 11.20 -17.00 -20.20
C PHE A 110 10.52 -17.60 -21.43
N ILE A 111 10.84 -17.12 -22.64
CA ILE A 111 10.31 -17.65 -23.90
C ILE A 111 10.75 -19.10 -24.11
N GLN A 112 12.03 -19.40 -23.89
CA GLN A 112 12.56 -20.77 -23.97
C GLN A 112 11.89 -21.69 -22.95
N ASN A 113 11.68 -21.21 -21.72
CA ASN A 113 10.97 -21.92 -20.68
C ASN A 113 9.52 -22.21 -21.07
N LYS A 114 8.80 -21.22 -21.60
CA LYS A 114 7.44 -21.39 -22.13
C LYS A 114 7.41 -22.44 -23.24
N ASN A 115 8.32 -22.36 -24.21
CA ASN A 115 8.40 -23.32 -25.30
C ASN A 115 8.73 -24.73 -24.80
N ARG A 116 9.59 -24.85 -23.78
CA ARG A 116 9.87 -26.13 -23.12
C ARG A 116 8.65 -26.70 -22.41
N MET A 117 7.86 -25.86 -21.73
CA MET A 117 6.61 -26.29 -21.09
C MET A 117 5.57 -26.70 -22.12
N ILE A 118 5.39 -25.94 -23.19
CA ILE A 118 4.49 -26.29 -24.31
C ILE A 118 4.94 -27.61 -24.93
N ALA A 119 6.23 -27.77 -25.24
CA ALA A 119 6.77 -29.03 -25.74
C ALA A 119 6.55 -30.17 -24.73
N ARG A 120 6.70 -29.95 -23.43
CA ARG A 120 6.36 -30.98 -22.43
C ARG A 120 4.87 -31.29 -22.40
N LEU A 121 3.98 -30.31 -22.55
CA LEU A 121 2.54 -30.56 -22.57
C LEU A 121 2.09 -31.25 -23.88
N GLN A 122 2.74 -30.96 -25.00
CA GLN A 122 2.40 -31.50 -26.32
C GLN A 122 3.18 -32.77 -26.70
N GLN A 123 4.38 -32.95 -26.16
CA GLN A 123 5.29 -34.08 -26.45
C GLN A 123 5.50 -35.01 -25.26
N GLN A 124 4.93 -34.73 -24.07
CA GLN A 124 4.62 -35.86 -23.18
C GLN A 124 3.71 -36.76 -24.02
N PRO A 125 4.10 -38.00 -24.32
CA PRO A 125 3.14 -38.98 -24.77
C PRO A 125 2.30 -39.26 -23.54
N TYR A 126 1.28 -38.41 -23.30
CA TYR A 126 0.06 -38.89 -22.70
C TYR A 126 -0.46 -39.93 -23.68
N SER A 127 0.08 -41.14 -23.59
CA SER A 127 -0.52 -42.38 -24.10
C SER A 127 -1.75 -42.70 -23.25
N LEU A 128 -2.55 -41.69 -22.93
CA LEU A 128 -3.78 -41.81 -22.17
C LEU A 128 -4.86 -41.26 -23.07
N ASP A 129 -5.32 -42.14 -23.96
CA ASP A 129 -6.62 -42.11 -24.63
C ASP A 129 -7.40 -40.81 -24.37
N TYR A 130 -7.11 -39.78 -25.16
CA TYR A 130 -8.03 -38.66 -25.25
C TYR A 130 -9.31 -39.26 -25.81
N ILE A 131 -10.35 -39.33 -24.99
CA ILE A 131 -11.70 -39.63 -25.48
C ILE A 131 -12.11 -38.35 -26.22
N PRO A 132 -12.12 -38.33 -27.57
CA PRO A 132 -12.68 -37.19 -28.27
C PRO A 132 -14.14 -37.10 -27.84
N VAL A 133 -14.52 -35.98 -27.22
CA VAL A 133 -15.91 -35.72 -26.89
C VAL A 133 -16.44 -34.81 -27.99
N GLU A 134 -17.36 -35.31 -28.79
CA GLU A 134 -18.04 -34.49 -29.77
C GLU A 134 -18.71 -33.31 -29.07
N VAL A 135 -18.76 -32.16 -29.75
CA VAL A 135 -19.22 -30.89 -29.19
C VAL A 135 -20.64 -30.98 -28.60
N GLU A 136 -21.46 -31.89 -29.14
CA GLU A 136 -22.83 -32.16 -28.70
C GLU A 136 -22.90 -32.83 -27.32
N PHE A 137 -21.88 -33.62 -26.96
CA PHE A 137 -21.83 -34.36 -25.69
C PHE A 137 -20.95 -33.68 -24.63
N GLN A 138 -20.25 -32.59 -24.98
CA GLN A 138 -19.31 -31.90 -24.09
C GLN A 138 -19.95 -31.49 -22.76
N LYS A 139 -21.20 -31.00 -22.79
CA LYS A 139 -21.94 -30.63 -21.57
C LYS A 139 -22.21 -31.85 -20.69
N GLN A 140 -22.78 -32.91 -21.25
CA GLN A 140 -23.12 -34.14 -20.52
C GLN A 140 -21.86 -34.80 -19.94
N PHE A 141 -20.77 -34.81 -20.70
CA PHE A 141 -19.48 -35.33 -20.25
C PHE A 141 -18.91 -34.51 -19.09
N SER A 142 -18.99 -33.18 -19.15
CA SER A 142 -18.53 -32.33 -18.04
C SER A 142 -19.36 -32.53 -16.77
N GLU A 143 -20.68 -32.71 -16.88
CA GLU A 143 -21.55 -33.02 -15.75
C GLU A 143 -21.24 -34.39 -15.15
N LEU A 144 -21.00 -35.41 -16.00
CA LEU A 144 -20.57 -36.74 -15.57
C LEU A 144 -19.22 -36.69 -14.85
N LEU A 145 -18.26 -35.93 -15.37
CA LEU A 145 -16.94 -35.76 -14.75
C LEU A 145 -17.05 -35.13 -13.37
N MET A 146 -17.88 -34.08 -13.23
CA MET A 146 -18.12 -33.43 -11.94
C MET A 146 -18.82 -34.36 -10.94
N LYS A 147 -19.73 -35.21 -11.42
CA LYS A 147 -20.39 -36.23 -10.59
C LYS A 147 -19.40 -37.31 -10.16
N ALA A 148 -18.59 -37.84 -11.08
CA ALA A 148 -17.58 -38.85 -10.80
C ALA A 148 -16.52 -38.33 -9.81
N ALA A 149 -16.08 -37.07 -9.94
CA ALA A 149 -15.15 -36.46 -9.00
C ALA A 149 -15.74 -36.34 -7.59
N ARG A 150 -17.03 -35.98 -7.48
CA ARG A 150 -17.75 -35.94 -6.21
C ARG A 150 -17.86 -37.34 -5.60
N ASP A 151 -18.28 -38.32 -6.40
CA ASP A 151 -18.46 -39.70 -5.96
C ASP A 151 -17.12 -40.30 -5.51
N TYR A 152 -16.02 -40.01 -6.22
CA TYR A 152 -14.66 -40.39 -5.80
C TYR A 152 -14.26 -39.77 -4.45
N GLY A 153 -14.57 -38.49 -4.25
CA GLY A 153 -14.38 -37.82 -2.96
C GLY A 153 -15.15 -38.51 -1.83
N THR A 154 -16.40 -38.92 -2.08
CA THR A 154 -17.18 -39.68 -1.08
C THR A 154 -16.66 -41.09 -0.86
N LEU A 155 -16.14 -41.76 -1.89
CA LEU A 155 -15.64 -43.14 -1.82
C LEU A 155 -14.30 -43.23 -1.06
N THR A 156 -13.55 -42.13 -1.00
CA THR A 156 -12.24 -42.09 -0.31
C THR A 156 -12.35 -42.43 1.17
N ALA A 157 -13.40 -41.97 1.87
CA ALA A 157 -13.60 -42.27 3.29
C ALA A 157 -13.90 -43.77 3.54
N PRO A 158 -14.90 -44.40 2.89
CA PRO A 158 -15.10 -45.84 2.98
C PRO A 158 -13.88 -46.67 2.59
N VAL A 159 -13.12 -46.26 1.55
CA VAL A 159 -11.88 -46.97 1.15
C VAL A 159 -10.82 -46.88 2.24
N ALA A 160 -10.68 -45.73 2.90
CA ALA A 160 -9.80 -45.58 4.06
C ALA A 160 -10.27 -46.46 5.23
N ASP A 161 -11.57 -46.55 5.48
CA ASP A 161 -12.14 -47.43 6.51
C ASP A 161 -11.86 -48.90 6.20
N PHE A 162 -12.03 -49.34 4.94
CA PHE A 162 -11.68 -50.70 4.52
C PHE A 162 -10.20 -50.98 4.65
N HIS A 163 -9.34 -50.04 4.27
CA HIS A 163 -7.90 -50.18 4.43
C HIS A 163 -7.50 -50.23 5.91
N TRP A 164 -8.16 -49.44 6.77
CA TRP A 164 -7.96 -49.50 8.21
C TRP A 164 -8.37 -50.88 8.77
N ILE A 165 -9.55 -51.40 8.39
CA ILE A 165 -10.01 -52.74 8.77
C ILE A 165 -9.04 -53.82 8.29
N GLN A 166 -8.54 -53.71 7.05
CA GLN A 166 -7.61 -54.68 6.47
C GLN A 166 -6.25 -54.71 7.18
N ASN A 167 -5.80 -53.57 7.71
CA ASN A 167 -4.55 -53.48 8.47
C ASN A 167 -4.70 -53.86 9.95
N PHE A 168 -5.94 -54.01 10.43
CA PHE A 168 -6.22 -54.41 11.80
C PHE A 168 -6.05 -55.94 11.93
N LYS A 169 -5.03 -56.38 12.67
CA LYS A 169 -4.68 -57.80 12.80
C LYS A 169 -5.39 -58.50 13.94
N GLU A 170 -6.08 -57.77 14.80
CA GLU A 170 -6.76 -58.34 15.97
C GLU A 170 -8.17 -58.88 15.63
N PRO A 171 -8.64 -59.92 16.34
CA PRO A 171 -9.96 -60.50 16.12
C PRO A 171 -11.09 -59.52 16.43
N LEU A 172 -12.25 -59.71 15.78
CA LEU A 172 -13.46 -58.90 15.96
C LEU A 172 -13.95 -58.82 17.43
N SER A 173 -13.54 -59.76 18.28
CA SER A 173 -13.85 -59.77 19.72
C SER A 173 -13.19 -58.61 20.50
N VAL A 174 -12.04 -58.10 20.05
CA VAL A 174 -11.32 -57.00 20.71
C VAL A 174 -12.05 -55.66 20.52
N TRP A 175 -12.83 -55.52 19.44
CA TRP A 175 -13.62 -54.32 19.15
C TRP A 175 -14.63 -54.01 20.25
N GLY A 176 -15.26 -55.05 20.80
CA GLY A 176 -16.23 -54.90 21.89
C GLY A 176 -15.61 -54.25 23.12
N GLU A 177 -14.38 -54.62 23.47
CA GLU A 177 -13.67 -54.03 24.61
C GLU A 177 -13.16 -52.62 24.30
N MET A 178 -12.63 -52.39 23.10
CA MET A 178 -12.13 -51.07 22.67
C MET A 178 -13.25 -50.03 22.56
N LEU A 179 -14.44 -50.42 22.10
CA LEU A 179 -15.59 -49.54 21.96
C LEU A 179 -16.40 -49.38 23.26
N ARG A 180 -16.22 -50.28 24.24
CA ARG A 180 -16.94 -50.25 25.53
C ARG A 180 -16.90 -48.89 26.25
N PRO A 181 -15.79 -48.14 26.25
CA PRO A 181 -15.73 -46.83 26.91
C PRO A 181 -16.66 -45.77 26.30
N ILE A 182 -17.03 -45.89 25.02
CA ILE A 182 -17.82 -44.85 24.31
C ILE A 182 -19.25 -44.78 24.86
N PRO A 183 -20.05 -45.86 24.93
CA PRO A 183 -21.37 -45.81 25.56
C PRO A 183 -21.33 -45.41 27.02
N VAL A 184 -20.26 -45.79 27.75
CA VAL A 184 -20.09 -45.43 29.17
C VAL A 184 -19.87 -43.93 29.33
N ALA A 185 -19.01 -43.33 28.51
CA ALA A 185 -18.78 -41.89 28.51
C ALA A 185 -20.04 -41.10 28.11
N LEU A 186 -20.78 -41.57 27.10
CA LEU A 186 -22.04 -40.95 26.70
C LEU A 186 -23.09 -41.03 27.81
N ALA A 187 -23.26 -42.19 28.45
CA ALA A 187 -24.18 -42.34 29.58
C ALA A 187 -23.78 -41.44 30.76
N TYR A 188 -22.49 -41.27 31.02
CA TYR A 188 -21.98 -40.32 32.02
C TYR A 188 -22.34 -38.88 31.65
N CYS A 189 -22.10 -38.45 30.40
CA CYS A 189 -22.47 -37.11 29.93
C CYS A 189 -23.99 -36.86 30.06
N THR A 190 -24.82 -37.83 29.69
CA THR A 190 -26.29 -37.72 29.83
C THR A 190 -26.69 -37.58 31.30
N ARG A 191 -26.19 -38.45 32.19
CA ARG A 191 -26.47 -38.37 33.63
C ARG A 191 -26.00 -37.07 34.26
N TYR A 192 -24.83 -36.58 33.85
CA TYR A 192 -24.32 -35.30 34.32
C TYR A 192 -25.23 -34.14 33.87
N PHE A 193 -25.67 -34.15 32.61
CA PHE A 193 -26.61 -33.16 32.09
C PHE A 193 -27.97 -33.20 32.81
N GLU A 194 -28.49 -34.39 33.07
CA GLU A 194 -29.73 -34.57 33.85
C GLU A 194 -29.58 -34.05 35.28
N ALA A 195 -28.48 -34.38 35.96
CA ALA A 195 -28.19 -33.88 37.31
C ALA A 195 -28.08 -32.35 37.34
N MET A 196 -27.38 -31.75 36.38
CA MET A 196 -27.26 -30.29 36.22
C MET A 196 -28.61 -29.63 35.90
N SER A 197 -29.46 -30.31 35.12
CA SER A 197 -30.81 -29.82 34.83
C SER A 197 -31.70 -29.85 36.07
N ALA A 198 -31.65 -30.94 36.84
CA ALA A 198 -32.41 -31.08 38.08
C ALA A 198 -31.98 -30.08 39.17
N THR A 199 -30.67 -29.80 39.31
CA THR A 199 -30.18 -28.79 40.26
C THR A 199 -30.59 -27.37 39.86
N ARG A 200 -30.63 -27.07 38.56
CA ARG A 200 -31.15 -25.80 38.05
C ARG A 200 -32.65 -25.66 38.34
N GLU A 201 -33.43 -26.72 38.14
CA GLU A 201 -34.87 -26.73 38.43
C GLU A 201 -35.16 -26.58 39.93
N SER A 202 -34.39 -27.24 40.80
CA SER A 202 -34.55 -27.10 42.26
C SER A 202 -34.18 -25.69 42.73
N PHE A 203 -33.13 -25.09 42.17
CA PHE A 203 -32.79 -23.69 42.43
C PHE A 203 -33.92 -22.73 42.00
N ALA A 204 -34.49 -22.94 40.81
CA ALA A 204 -35.62 -22.15 40.34
C ALA A 204 -36.86 -22.29 41.26
N ALA A 205 -37.13 -23.49 41.77
CA ALA A 205 -38.20 -23.73 42.74
C ALA A 205 -37.94 -23.00 44.07
N LEU A 206 -36.71 -23.02 44.58
CA LEU A 206 -36.31 -22.29 45.78
C LEU A 206 -36.43 -20.77 45.60
N GLN A 207 -36.06 -20.25 44.43
CA GLN A 207 -36.22 -18.84 44.12
C GLN A 207 -37.69 -18.41 44.11
N LYS A 208 -38.58 -19.21 43.51
CA LYS A 208 -40.03 -18.96 43.55
C LYS A 208 -40.60 -18.94 44.97
N LEU A 209 -40.16 -19.87 45.83
CA LEU A 209 -40.57 -19.88 47.25
C LEU A 209 -40.05 -18.66 48.00
N ARG A 210 -38.84 -18.21 47.69
CA ARG A 210 -38.27 -17.00 48.27
C ARG A 210 -39.10 -15.77 47.87
N GLU A 211 -39.42 -15.61 46.59
CA GLU A 211 -40.25 -14.49 46.09
C GLU A 211 -41.67 -14.54 46.69
N ALA A 212 -42.30 -15.71 46.75
CA ALA A 212 -43.61 -15.90 47.37
C ALA A 212 -43.65 -15.61 48.88
N ASN A 213 -42.54 -15.86 49.60
CA ASN A 213 -42.42 -15.53 51.02
C ASN A 213 -42.22 -14.03 51.29
N PHE A 214 -41.69 -13.26 50.32
CA PHE A 214 -41.52 -11.82 50.47
C PHE A 214 -42.79 -11.01 50.16
N ASP A 215 -43.70 -11.56 49.35
CA ASP A 215 -45.03 -10.97 49.12
C ASP A 215 -46.00 -11.23 50.30
N SER A 216 -45.59 -12.03 51.31
CA SER A 216 -46.36 -12.33 52.52
C SER A 216 -45.88 -11.46 53.71
N SER A 217 -46.23 -10.17 53.71
CA SER A 217 -46.03 -9.30 54.88
C SER A 217 -47.18 -9.42 55.90
N LEU A 218 -47.03 -10.33 56.89
CA LEU A 218 -47.61 -10.41 58.26
C LEU A 218 -49.16 -10.45 58.47
N PRO A 219 -49.70 -11.00 59.62
CA PRO A 219 -49.09 -11.01 60.96
C PRO A 219 -49.11 -12.32 61.80
N ARG A 220 -48.01 -12.49 62.56
CA ARG A 220 -47.91 -12.70 64.03
C ARG A 220 -48.67 -13.88 64.69
N THR A 221 -47.86 -14.86 65.13
CA THR A 221 -47.94 -15.88 66.22
C THR A 221 -49.05 -15.76 67.28
N PRO A 222 -49.50 -16.86 67.95
CA PRO A 222 -48.75 -17.50 69.07
C PRO A 222 -48.68 -19.05 69.00
N ILE A 223 -47.53 -19.66 69.31
CA ILE A 223 -47.21 -20.35 70.58
C ILE A 223 -48.24 -21.41 71.01
N SER A 224 -47.88 -22.68 70.89
CA SER A 224 -48.14 -23.70 71.93
C SER A 224 -47.22 -24.91 71.73
N ASP A 225 -46.53 -25.26 72.81
CA ASP A 225 -45.59 -26.36 72.96
C ASP A 225 -46.19 -27.74 72.68
N SER A 226 -45.35 -28.66 72.19
CA SER A 226 -45.41 -30.07 72.60
C SER A 226 -44.05 -30.73 72.41
N SER A 227 -43.37 -30.91 73.52
CA SER A 227 -42.21 -31.76 73.69
C SER A 227 -42.64 -33.21 73.99
N GLN A 228 -41.71 -34.15 73.75
CA GLN A 228 -41.78 -35.62 73.91
C GLN A 228 -42.26 -36.33 72.63
N ILE A 229 -41.46 -37.16 71.95
CA ILE A 229 -40.96 -38.46 72.40
C ILE A 229 -39.61 -38.83 71.72
N LEU A 230 -38.80 -39.56 72.47
CA LEU A 230 -37.42 -40.00 72.28
C LEU A 230 -37.25 -41.19 71.29
N ARG A 231 -36.03 -41.30 70.71
CA ARG A 231 -35.19 -42.52 70.55
C ARG A 231 -35.38 -43.43 69.31
N GLY A 232 -34.32 -43.53 68.49
CA GLY A 232 -34.10 -44.64 67.56
C GLY A 232 -32.87 -44.47 66.66
N VAL A 233 -31.75 -45.05 67.06
CA VAL A 233 -30.48 -45.21 66.33
C VAL A 233 -30.63 -46.11 65.10
N SER A 234 -29.93 -45.82 64.00
CA SER A 234 -29.35 -46.88 63.15
C SER A 234 -28.22 -46.35 62.26
N ASP A 235 -26.99 -46.69 62.64
CA ASP A 235 -25.76 -46.52 61.89
C ASP A 235 -25.73 -47.39 60.62
N CYS A 236 -25.03 -46.94 59.58
CA CYS A 236 -24.29 -47.83 58.67
C CYS A 236 -23.11 -47.07 58.05
N LEU A 237 -21.93 -47.43 58.54
CA LEU A 237 -20.61 -46.96 58.17
C LEU A 237 -20.18 -47.45 56.78
N THR A 238 -19.47 -46.61 56.04
CA THR A 238 -18.66 -46.94 54.86
C THR A 238 -17.34 -47.60 55.27
N PRO A 239 -16.82 -48.61 54.54
CA PRO A 239 -15.42 -48.94 54.60
C PRO A 239 -14.68 -48.28 53.43
N PHE A 240 -13.73 -47.41 53.76
CA PHE A 240 -12.60 -47.11 52.90
C PHE A 240 -11.76 -48.38 52.73
N THR A 241 -11.40 -48.72 51.49
CA THR A 241 -10.19 -49.49 51.22
C THR A 241 -9.41 -48.78 50.13
N SER A 242 -8.18 -48.46 50.49
CA SER A 242 -7.11 -48.01 49.63
C SER A 242 -6.22 -49.23 49.37
N GLN A 243 -5.99 -49.54 48.09
CA GLN A 243 -4.72 -50.03 47.55
C GLN A 243 -4.72 -49.79 46.05
#